data_AF-A0AAP8TU50-F1
#
_entry.id   AF-A0AAP8TU50-F1
#
_cell.length_a   1.000
_cell.length_b   1.000
_cell.length_c   1.000
_cell.angle_alpha   90.00
_cell.angle_beta   90.00
_cell.angle_gamma   90.00
#
_symmetry.space_group_name_H-M   'P 1'
#
loop_
_entity.id
_entity.type
_entity.pdbx_description
1 polymer ?
#
loop_
_entity_poly.entity_id
_entity_poly.type
_entity_poly.pdbx_seq_one_letter_code
_entity_poly.pdbx_strand_id
1 'polypeptide(L)'
;MALINFIATYGFHFIVSFIATLLFSILFNAPRRLLAACGFVGAIAWVIYKFTLDMDLGKVMAAFLGSFILALMSHIMSRHYKRPVIIFIVPGLIPLVPGGLAYEATRFLVSNQYTHAVNTFLEVTLISGAIAFGVLCAEIVYHLYIRITQHYAKMRGEKVTKSYNMNNRA
;
A
#
# COMPACT_ATOMS: atom_id res chain seq x y z
N MET A 1 27.72 11.05 -12.26
CA MET A 1 26.98 11.85 -11.25
C MET A 1 25.49 11.52 -11.22
N ALA A 2 24.78 11.48 -12.35
CA ALA A 2 23.34 11.16 -12.39
C ALA A 2 22.94 9.83 -11.73
N LEU A 3 23.70 8.74 -11.98
CA LEU A 3 23.41 7.42 -11.40
C LEU A 3 23.56 7.40 -9.87
N ILE A 4 24.57 8.09 -9.34
CA ILE A 4 24.81 8.17 -7.89
C ILE A 4 23.68 8.95 -7.20
N ASN A 5 23.24 10.06 -7.82
CA ASN A 5 22.12 10.85 -7.31
C ASN A 5 20.80 10.07 -7.36
N PHE A 6 20.58 9.27 -8.41
CA PHE A 6 19.44 8.38 -8.51
C PHE A 6 19.42 7.39 -7.33
N ILE A 7 20.49 6.61 -7.16
CA ILE A 7 20.60 5.61 -6.08
C ILE A 7 20.43 6.26 -4.70
N ALA A 8 21.07 7.41 -4.47
CA ALA A 8 20.96 8.13 -3.20
C ALA A 8 19.50 8.59 -2.93
N THR A 9 18.79 9.06 -3.96
CA THR A 9 17.40 9.53 -3.82
C THR A 9 16.45 8.39 -3.47
N TYR A 10 16.51 7.27 -4.19
CA TYR A 10 15.66 6.11 -3.87
C TYR A 10 16.04 5.46 -2.55
N GLY A 11 17.33 5.40 -2.22
CA GLY A 11 17.79 4.90 -0.91
C GLY A 11 17.24 5.75 0.24
N PHE A 12 17.29 7.08 0.10
CA PHE A 12 16.72 8.00 1.09
C PHE A 12 15.20 7.82 1.22
N HIS A 13 14.46 7.80 0.11
CA HIS A 13 13.02 7.57 0.12
C HIS A 13 12.65 6.22 0.75
N PHE A 14 13.41 5.17 0.47
CA PHE A 14 13.22 3.85 1.06
C PHE A 14 13.40 3.89 2.58
N ILE A 15 14.47 4.52 3.09
CA ILE A 15 14.74 4.61 4.54
C ILE A 15 13.66 5.43 5.24
N VAL A 16 13.29 6.59 4.69
CA VAL A 16 12.30 7.48 5.31
C VAL A 16 10.92 6.81 5.34
N SER A 17 10.49 6.20 4.23
CA SER A 17 9.22 5.48 4.17
C SER A 17 9.22 4.22 5.05
N PHE A 18 10.33 3.51 5.14
CA PHE A 18 10.50 2.39 6.07
C PHE A 18 10.27 2.84 7.52
N ILE A 19 10.94 3.90 7.95
CA ILE A 19 10.81 4.45 9.30
C ILE A 19 9.39 4.96 9.54
N ALA A 20 8.81 5.70 8.59
CA ALA A 20 7.45 6.22 8.69
C ALA A 20 6.44 5.08 8.87
N THR A 21 6.47 4.06 8.01
CA THR A 21 5.58 2.91 8.12
C THR A 21 5.83 2.12 9.41
N LEU A 22 7.08 1.93 9.82
CA LEU A 22 7.41 1.27 11.09
C LEU A 22 6.81 2.01 12.29
N LEU A 23 6.91 3.33 12.34
CA LEU A 23 6.33 4.16 13.39
C LEU A 23 4.80 4.09 13.38
N PHE A 24 4.17 4.13 12.21
CA PHE A 24 2.73 3.90 12.10
C PHE A 24 2.35 2.49 12.55
N SER A 25 3.14 1.46 12.24
CA SER A 25 2.89 0.11 12.75
C SER A 25 2.94 0.06 14.28
N ILE A 26 3.85 0.80 14.92
CA ILE A 26 3.86 0.95 16.39
C ILE A 26 2.60 1.67 16.86
N LEU A 27 2.20 2.75 16.19
CA LEU A 27 0.99 3.53 16.51
C LEU A 27 -0.28 2.66 16.45
N PHE A 28 -0.39 1.78 15.45
CA PHE A 28 -1.50 0.82 15.31
C PHE A 28 -1.30 -0.47 16.12
N ASN A 29 -0.36 -0.47 17.08
CA ASN A 29 -0.08 -1.58 17.98
C ASN A 29 0.19 -2.92 17.27
N ALA A 30 0.92 -2.87 16.13
CA ALA A 30 1.35 -4.07 15.44
C ALA A 30 2.35 -4.88 16.30
N PRO A 31 2.30 -6.22 16.28
CA PRO A 31 3.24 -7.05 17.02
C PRO A 31 4.70 -6.72 16.69
N ARG A 32 5.55 -6.56 17.71
CA ARG A 32 6.97 -6.12 17.56
C ARG A 32 7.75 -6.90 16.51
N ARG A 33 7.52 -8.22 16.43
CA ARG A 33 8.16 -9.13 15.45
C ARG A 33 7.81 -8.84 13.98
N LEU A 34 6.77 -8.07 13.71
CA LEU A 34 6.28 -7.75 12.36
C LEU A 34 6.65 -6.33 11.92
N LEU A 35 7.18 -5.49 12.82
CA LEU A 35 7.44 -4.07 12.54
C LEU A 35 8.38 -3.89 11.35
N ALA A 36 9.47 -4.67 11.28
CA ALA A 36 10.40 -4.64 10.16
C ALA A 36 9.73 -5.07 8.84
N ALA A 37 8.87 -6.08 8.88
CA ALA A 37 8.13 -6.53 7.71
C ALA A 37 7.11 -5.48 7.23
N CYS A 38 6.42 -4.80 8.15
CA CYS A 38 5.52 -3.70 7.80
C CYS A 38 6.29 -2.53 7.17
N GLY A 39 7.39 -2.11 7.79
CA GLY A 39 8.28 -1.08 7.26
C GLY A 39 8.76 -1.40 5.84
N PHE A 40 9.17 -2.64 5.59
CA PHE A 40 9.63 -3.08 4.27
C PHE A 40 8.53 -3.01 3.20
N VAL A 41 7.32 -3.46 3.54
CA VAL A 41 6.14 -3.41 2.66
C VAL A 41 5.79 -1.96 2.28
N GLY A 42 5.75 -1.06 3.27
CA GLY A 42 5.49 0.37 3.03
C GLY A 42 6.59 1.04 2.22
N ALA A 43 7.85 0.69 2.47
CA ALA A 43 8.98 1.26 1.75
C ALA A 43 8.99 0.89 0.27
N ILE A 44 8.69 -0.37 -0.07
CA ILE A 44 8.54 -0.81 -1.46
C ILE A 44 7.40 -0.06 -2.14
N ALA A 45 6.24 0.04 -1.49
CA ALA A 45 5.09 0.73 -2.04
C ALA A 45 5.40 2.21 -2.34
N TRP A 46 6.09 2.89 -1.42
CA TRP A 46 6.51 4.28 -1.60
C TRP A 46 7.53 4.45 -2.73
N VAL A 47 8.52 3.55 -2.82
CA VAL A 47 9.51 3.60 -3.91
C VAL A 47 8.82 3.42 -5.27
N ILE A 48 7.85 2.52 -5.38
CA ILE A 48 7.09 2.31 -6.62
C ILE A 48 6.23 3.52 -6.95
N TYR A 49 5.57 4.12 -5.95
CA TYR A 49 4.86 5.38 -6.10
C TYR A 49 5.79 6.47 -6.64
N LYS A 50 6.95 6.68 -6.01
CA LYS A 50 7.92 7.70 -6.40
C LYS A 50 8.52 7.44 -7.79
N PHE A 51 8.88 6.20 -8.09
CA PHE A 51 9.38 5.80 -9.40
C PHE A 51 8.35 6.08 -10.51
N THR A 52 7.07 5.77 -10.25
CA THR A 52 5.99 6.05 -11.20
C THR A 52 5.79 7.56 -11.42
N LEU A 53 5.95 8.38 -10.37
CA LEU A 53 5.93 9.83 -10.50
C LEU A 53 7.10 10.35 -11.35
N ASP A 54 8.31 9.81 -11.16
CA ASP A 54 9.50 10.22 -11.91
C ASP A 54 9.43 9.83 -13.40
N MET A 55 8.53 8.90 -13.76
CA MET A 55 8.20 8.55 -15.14
C MET A 55 7.12 9.46 -15.78
N ASP A 56 6.69 10.53 -15.09
CA ASP A 56 5.63 11.45 -15.55
C ASP A 56 4.27 10.77 -15.84
N LEU A 57 4.01 9.61 -15.23
CA LEU A 57 2.73 8.89 -15.38
C LEU A 57 1.58 9.51 -14.55
N GLY A 58 1.87 10.56 -13.77
CA GLY A 58 0.91 11.30 -12.97
C GLY A 58 0.61 10.68 -11.59
N LYS A 59 0.09 11.51 -10.67
CA LYS A 59 -0.16 11.13 -9.27
C LYS A 59 -1.20 10.02 -9.11
N VAL A 60 -2.21 10.00 -9.97
CA VAL A 60 -3.30 9.01 -9.92
C VAL A 60 -2.76 7.62 -10.26
N MET A 61 -1.99 7.49 -11.35
CA MET A 61 -1.37 6.21 -11.74
C MET A 61 -0.32 5.75 -10.72
N ALA A 62 0.49 6.68 -10.21
CA ALA A 62 1.45 6.39 -9.14
C ALA A 62 0.76 5.84 -7.89
N ALA A 63 -0.34 6.45 -7.48
CA ALA A 63 -1.11 6.01 -6.31
C ALA A 63 -1.73 4.63 -6.52
N PHE A 64 -2.26 4.35 -7.71
CA PHE A 64 -2.76 3.03 -8.10
C PHE A 64 -1.67 1.95 -8.03
N LEU A 65 -0.51 2.17 -8.68
CA LEU A 65 0.56 1.18 -8.70
C LEU A 65 1.19 0.99 -7.31
N GLY A 66 1.38 2.08 -6.56
CA GLY A 66 1.87 2.04 -5.19
C GLY A 66 0.95 1.22 -4.28
N SER A 67 -0.36 1.47 -4.30
CA SER A 67 -1.32 0.75 -3.45
C SER A 67 -1.54 -0.70 -3.91
N PHE A 68 -1.48 -0.96 -5.21
CA PHE A 68 -1.55 -2.32 -5.77
C PHE A 68 -0.38 -3.18 -5.28
N ILE A 69 0.85 -2.68 -5.38
CA ILE A 69 2.03 -3.43 -4.93
C ILE A 69 2.07 -3.54 -3.41
N LEU A 70 1.66 -2.49 -2.68
CA LEU A 70 1.48 -2.55 -1.23
C LEU A 70 0.59 -3.71 -0.82
N ALA A 71 -0.58 -3.83 -1.44
CA ALA A 71 -1.56 -4.86 -1.12
C ALA A 71 -1.07 -6.27 -1.52
N LEU A 72 -0.47 -6.43 -2.70
CA LEU A 72 0.13 -7.70 -3.11
C LEU A 72 1.23 -8.16 -2.14
N MET A 73 2.16 -7.27 -1.79
CA MET A 73 3.24 -7.60 -0.86
C MET A 73 2.69 -7.91 0.54
N SER A 74 1.66 -7.17 0.97
CA SER A 74 0.95 -7.45 2.22
C SER A 74 0.34 -8.85 2.24
N HIS A 75 -0.29 -9.29 1.15
CA HIS A 75 -0.82 -10.66 1.05
C HIS A 75 0.29 -11.71 1.18
N ILE A 76 1.42 -11.52 0.50
CA ILE A 76 2.58 -12.42 0.61
C ILE A 76 3.09 -12.50 2.05
N MET A 77 3.30 -11.34 2.69
CA MET A 77 3.80 -11.26 4.07
C MET A 77 2.79 -11.83 5.08
N SER A 78 1.50 -11.61 4.88
CA SER A 78 0.43 -12.15 5.72
C SER A 78 0.44 -13.68 5.78
N ARG A 79 0.72 -14.32 4.63
CA ARG A 79 0.83 -15.78 4.53
C ARG A 79 2.13 -16.28 5.16
N HIS A 80 3.24 -15.57 4.95
CA HIS A 80 4.53 -15.93 5.53
C HIS A 80 4.50 -15.87 7.07
N TYR A 81 4.00 -14.76 7.62
CA TYR A 81 3.96 -14.52 9.07
C TYR A 81 2.73 -15.11 9.77
N LYS A 82 1.75 -15.62 9.00
CA LYS A 82 0.45 -16.14 9.49
C LYS A 82 -0.30 -15.11 10.32
N ARG A 83 -0.43 -13.91 9.77
CA ARG A 83 -1.04 -12.75 10.45
C ARG A 83 -2.01 -12.04 9.49
N PRO A 84 -3.08 -11.40 10.00
CA PRO A 84 -4.03 -10.67 9.17
C PRO A 84 -3.34 -9.65 8.25
N VAL A 85 -3.75 -9.61 6.98
CA VAL A 85 -3.16 -8.74 5.94
C VAL A 85 -3.22 -7.25 6.30
N ILE A 86 -4.27 -6.86 7.04
CA ILE A 86 -4.51 -5.47 7.47
C ILE A 86 -3.36 -4.90 8.31
N ILE A 87 -2.60 -5.75 9.02
CA ILE A 87 -1.45 -5.33 9.84
C ILE A 87 -0.34 -4.74 8.95
N PHE A 88 -0.24 -5.18 7.70
CA PHE A 88 0.74 -4.68 6.74
C PHE A 88 0.16 -3.54 5.89
N ILE A 89 -1.08 -3.69 5.41
CA ILE A 89 -1.73 -2.70 4.53
C ILE A 89 -1.88 -1.35 5.23
N VAL A 90 -2.50 -1.29 6.41
CA VAL A 90 -2.85 -0.01 7.06
C VAL A 90 -1.64 0.90 7.27
N PRO A 91 -0.57 0.47 7.98
CA PRO A 91 0.56 1.36 8.24
C PRO A 91 1.35 1.69 6.97
N GLY A 92 1.40 0.78 5.99
CA GLY A 92 2.09 1.02 4.72
C GLY A 92 1.31 1.92 3.75
N LEU A 93 -0.02 2.01 3.91
CA LEU A 93 -0.89 2.81 3.04
C LEU A 93 -0.90 4.29 3.44
N ILE A 94 -0.64 4.61 4.72
CA ILE A 94 -0.71 5.97 5.25
C ILE A 94 0.18 6.97 4.50
N PRO A 95 1.46 6.67 4.19
CA PRO A 95 2.28 7.60 3.42
C PRO A 95 1.71 7.89 2.02
N LEU A 96 0.98 6.96 1.41
CA LEU A 96 0.42 7.12 0.06
C LEU A 96 -0.86 7.96 0.04
N VAL A 97 -1.59 8.04 1.16
CA VAL A 97 -2.88 8.75 1.21
C VAL A 97 -2.64 10.26 1.12
N PRO A 98 -3.35 10.97 0.23
CA PRO A 98 -3.17 12.41 0.02
C PRO A 98 -3.84 13.26 1.13
N GLY A 99 -3.55 12.97 2.40
CA GLY A 99 -4.16 13.67 3.55
C GLY A 99 -3.80 15.15 3.63
N GLY A 100 -2.57 15.51 3.27
CA GLY A 100 -2.14 16.91 3.18
C GLY A 100 -2.91 17.69 2.11
N LEU A 101 -3.07 17.11 0.92
CA LEU A 101 -3.88 17.70 -0.16
C LEU A 101 -5.36 17.80 0.24
N ALA A 102 -5.89 16.82 0.97
CA ALA A 102 -7.25 16.88 1.50
C ALA A 102 -7.43 18.06 2.47
N TYR A 103 -6.46 18.26 3.37
CA TYR A 103 -6.46 19.42 4.27
C TYR A 103 -6.36 20.74 3.51
N GLU A 104 -5.52 20.82 2.48
CA GLU A 104 -5.41 22.01 1.63
C GLU A 104 -6.72 22.31 0.89
N ALA A 105 -7.42 21.29 0.36
CA ALA A 105 -8.73 21.47 -0.27
C ALA A 105 -9.74 22.10 0.70
N THR A 106 -9.82 21.60 1.94
CA THR A 106 -10.69 22.17 2.98
C THR A 106 -10.24 23.58 3.36
N ARG A 107 -8.93 23.84 3.44
CA ARG A 107 -8.40 25.17 3.74
C ARG A 107 -8.79 26.18 2.66
N PHE A 108 -8.67 25.84 1.38
CA PHE A 108 -9.10 26.71 0.27
C PHE A 108 -10.60 26.98 0.31
N LEU A 109 -11.41 25.97 0.65
CA LEU A 109 -12.85 26.11 0.77
C LEU A 109 -13.24 27.12 1.85
N VAL A 110 -12.67 27.01 3.06
CA VAL A 110 -12.93 27.93 4.18
C VAL A 110 -12.37 29.34 3.90
N SER A 111 -11.32 29.43 3.07
CA SER A 111 -10.72 30.71 2.66
C SER A 111 -11.45 31.38 1.49
N ASN A 112 -12.63 30.90 1.09
CA ASN A 112 -13.40 31.38 -0.06
C ASN A 112 -12.66 31.29 -1.42
N GLN A 113 -11.64 30.45 -1.54
CA GLN A 113 -10.90 30.22 -2.78
C GLN A 113 -11.48 29.02 -3.54
N TYR A 114 -12.72 29.18 -4.01
CA TYR A 114 -13.53 28.07 -4.53
C TYR A 114 -12.90 27.33 -5.72
N THR A 115 -12.26 28.03 -6.66
CA THR A 115 -11.62 27.40 -7.83
C THR A 115 -10.49 26.45 -7.41
N HIS A 116 -9.62 26.87 -6.50
CA HIS A 116 -8.56 26.03 -5.96
C HIS A 116 -9.12 24.89 -5.12
N ALA A 117 -10.13 25.16 -4.29
CA ALA A 117 -10.79 24.15 -3.48
C ALA A 117 -11.34 23.00 -4.32
N VAL A 118 -12.10 23.31 -5.38
CA VAL A 118 -12.69 22.29 -6.27
C VAL A 118 -11.61 21.49 -6.99
N ASN A 119 -10.58 22.14 -7.53
CA ASN A 119 -9.50 21.45 -8.23
C ASN A 119 -8.73 20.48 -7.30
N THR A 120 -8.33 20.94 -6.12
CA THR A 120 -7.64 20.08 -5.14
C THR A 120 -8.55 18.97 -4.63
N PHE A 121 -9.85 19.23 -4.44
CA PHE A 121 -10.81 18.20 -4.02
C PHE A 121 -10.99 17.10 -5.08
N LEU A 122 -11.07 17.47 -6.36
CA LEU A 122 -11.09 16.51 -7.46
C LEU A 122 -9.80 15.69 -7.51
N GLU A 123 -8.64 16.32 -7.35
CA GLU A 123 -7.35 15.63 -7.31
C GLU A 123 -7.28 14.61 -6.17
N VAL A 124 -7.66 15.00 -4.95
CA VAL A 124 -7.72 14.10 -3.78
C VAL A 124 -8.67 12.94 -4.02
N THR A 125 -9.83 13.20 -4.63
CA THR A 125 -10.84 12.18 -4.93
C THR A 125 -10.30 11.17 -5.93
N LEU A 126 -9.66 11.62 -7.01
CA LEU A 126 -9.07 10.75 -8.02
C LEU A 126 -7.93 9.90 -7.45
N ILE A 127 -7.04 10.50 -6.67
CA ILE A 127 -5.92 9.78 -6.02
C ILE A 127 -6.47 8.75 -5.03
N SER A 128 -7.42 9.12 -4.18
CA SER A 128 -8.01 8.22 -3.17
C SER A 128 -8.78 7.07 -3.84
N GLY A 129 -9.53 7.37 -4.91
CA GLY A 129 -10.21 6.38 -5.73
C GLY A 129 -9.23 5.39 -6.38
N ALA A 130 -8.10 5.89 -6.90
CA ALA A 130 -7.04 5.06 -7.45
C ALA A 130 -6.38 4.16 -6.40
N ILE A 131 -6.15 4.68 -5.18
CA ILE A 131 -5.62 3.87 -4.07
C ILE A 131 -6.58 2.73 -3.75
N ALA A 132 -7.88 3.04 -3.56
CA ALA A 132 -8.91 2.05 -3.26
C ALA A 132 -9.01 0.99 -4.36
N PHE A 133 -9.00 1.42 -5.63
CA PHE A 133 -9.03 0.51 -6.77
C PHE A 133 -7.78 -0.38 -6.85
N GLY A 134 -6.58 0.15 -6.59
CA GLY A 134 -5.35 -0.63 -6.58
C GLY A 134 -5.35 -1.73 -5.50
N VAL A 135 -5.84 -1.42 -4.29
CA VAL A 135 -6.00 -2.43 -3.24
C VAL A 135 -7.02 -3.51 -3.63
N LEU A 136 -8.18 -3.11 -4.19
CA LEU A 136 -9.21 -4.05 -4.66
C LEU A 136 -8.69 -4.96 -5.78
N CYS A 137 -7.97 -4.42 -6.76
CA CYS A 137 -7.37 -5.20 -7.83
C CYS A 137 -6.37 -6.23 -7.30
N ALA A 138 -5.51 -5.85 -6.35
CA ALA A 138 -4.57 -6.77 -5.72
C ALA A 138 -5.28 -7.90 -4.97
N GLU A 139 -6.38 -7.59 -4.27
CA GLU A 139 -7.18 -8.58 -3.55
C GLU A 139 -7.84 -9.58 -4.51
N ILE A 140 -8.40 -9.11 -5.63
CA ILE A 140 -8.97 -9.96 -6.69
C ILE A 140 -7.89 -10.89 -7.27
N VAL A 141 -6.72 -10.35 -7.62
CA VAL A 141 -5.60 -11.13 -8.15
C VAL A 141 -5.15 -12.21 -7.16
N TYR A 142 -5.02 -11.85 -5.88
CA TYR A 142 -4.62 -12.79 -4.84
C TYR A 142 -5.66 -13.90 -4.61
N HIS A 143 -6.95 -13.56 -4.56
CA HIS A 143 -8.04 -14.53 -4.45
C HIS A 143 -8.09 -15.47 -5.66
N LEU A 144 -7.90 -14.95 -6.86
CA LEU A 144 -7.83 -15.75 -8.07
C LEU A 144 -6.65 -16.72 -8.04
N TYR A 145 -5.46 -16.24 -7.65
CA TYR A 145 -4.27 -17.07 -7.50
C TYR A 145 -4.46 -18.24 -6.52
N ILE A 146 -5.06 -17.98 -5.36
CA ILE A 146 -5.37 -19.05 -4.39
C ILE A 146 -6.37 -20.04 -4.98
N ARG A 147 -7.47 -19.56 -5.58
CA ARG A 147 -8.52 -20.41 -6.15
C ARG A 147 -7.96 -21.34 -7.22
N ILE A 148 -7.12 -20.81 -8.10
CA ILE A 148 -6.42 -21.58 -9.14
C ILE A 148 -5.54 -22.66 -8.49
N THR A 149 -4.67 -22.27 -7.56
CA THR A 149 -3.75 -23.21 -6.89
C THR A 149 -4.50 -24.34 -6.17
N GLN A 150 -5.62 -24.03 -5.51
CA GLN A 150 -6.47 -25.03 -4.86
C GLN A 150 -7.12 -25.99 -5.86
N HIS A 151 -7.56 -25.47 -7.02
CA HIS A 151 -8.14 -26.30 -8.07
C HIS A 151 -7.11 -27.28 -8.65
N TYR A 152 -5.90 -26.79 -8.94
CA TYR A 152 -4.80 -27.64 -9.41
C TYR A 152 -4.33 -28.67 -8.36
N ALA A 153 -4.24 -28.29 -7.08
CA ALA A 153 -3.89 -29.22 -6.00
C ALA A 153 -4.92 -30.34 -5.83
N LYS A 154 -6.22 -30.01 -5.96
CA LYS A 154 -7.32 -31.00 -5.93
C LYS A 154 -7.22 -31.98 -7.10
N MET A 155 -6.87 -31.51 -8.30
CA MET A 155 -6.63 -32.36 -9.48
C MET A 155 -5.45 -33.31 -9.30
N ARG A 156 -4.43 -32.91 -8.54
CA ARG A 156 -3.23 -33.72 -8.22
C ARG A 156 -3.43 -34.73 -7.08
N GLY A 157 -4.59 -34.76 -6.43
CA GLY A 157 -4.84 -35.63 -5.27
C GLY A 157 -4.06 -35.23 -4.00
N GLU A 158 -3.41 -34.07 -3.99
CA GLU A 158 -2.70 -33.55 -2.83
C GLU A 158 -3.70 -33.03 -1.79
N LYS A 159 -3.49 -33.36 -0.51
CA LYS A 159 -4.32 -32.83 0.59
C LYS A 159 -4.18 -31.31 0.60
N VAL A 160 -5.25 -30.59 0.24
CA VAL A 160 -5.30 -29.13 0.34
C VAL A 160 -5.14 -28.75 1.81
N THR A 161 -3.95 -28.30 2.21
CA THR A 161 -3.73 -27.76 3.56
C THR A 161 -4.63 -26.55 3.70
N LYS A 162 -5.68 -26.68 4.54
CA LYS A 162 -6.69 -25.65 4.78
C LYS A 162 -6.02 -24.29 4.97
N SER A 163 -6.36 -23.33 4.12
CA SER A 163 -6.01 -21.93 4.33
C SER A 163 -6.46 -21.56 5.74
N TYR A 164 -5.52 -21.06 6.53
CA TYR A 164 -5.62 -20.86 7.97
C TYR A 164 -6.99 -20.32 8.41
N ASN A 165 -7.63 -21.06 9.33
CA ASN A 165 -8.96 -20.77 9.85
C ASN A 165 -8.91 -19.52 10.74
N MET A 166 -9.42 -18.39 10.26
CA MET A 166 -9.41 -17.08 10.94
C MET A 166 -10.32 -17.00 12.18
N ASN A 167 -11.03 -18.09 12.50
CA ASN A 167 -12.11 -18.11 13.50
C ASN A 167 -11.69 -18.61 14.90
N ASN A 168 -10.39 -18.69 15.21
CA ASN A 168 -9.94 -19.03 16.57
C ASN A 168 -9.30 -17.81 17.27
N ARG A 169 -10.16 -16.83 17.58
CA ARG A 169 -9.88 -15.81 18.58
C ARG A 169 -10.75 -16.12 19.80
N ALA A 170 -10.18 -16.87 20.73
CA ALA A 170 -10.51 -16.85 22.14
C ALA A 170 -9.29 -16.29 22.87
#